data_AF-A0A1J3JDG8-F1
#
_entry.id   AF-A0A1J3JDG8-F1
#
_cell.length_a   1.000
_cell.length_b   1.000
_cell.length_c   1.000
_cell.angle_alpha   90.00
_cell.angle_beta   90.00
_cell.angle_gamma   90.00
#
_symmetry.space_group_name_H-M   'P 1'
#
loop_
_entity.id
_entity.type
_entity.pdbx_description
1 polymer ?
#
loop_
_entity_poly.entity_id
_entity_poly.type
_entity_poly.pdbx_seq_one_letter_code
_entity_poly.pdbx_strand_id
1 'polypeptide(L)'
;KIFDSDLYTITNLKLVPFGNAKVSSNLTVTCQHGEEECKLNAIEACAIRAWPNPKLHYTFIRCVENDTKDWTSCVKDSRREKAINDCYNGDLSKKLILGYAKQTLALKPKKQYVPWVTLNGKPLFDNFKDFVPEVCKAYKGKAANLPKICNSSALPKSPESKVSKLQVSYADEAKNY
;
A
#
# COMPACT_ATOMS: atom_id res chain seq x y z
N LYS A 1 4.88 4.89 -9.66
CA LYS A 1 6.21 5.57 -9.66
C LYS A 1 7.37 4.64 -9.29
N ILE A 2 7.33 3.87 -8.18
CA ILE A 2 8.49 3.05 -7.72
C ILE A 2 8.95 2.04 -8.79
N PHE A 3 8.05 1.19 -9.28
CA PHE A 3 8.37 0.16 -10.27
C PHE A 3 8.17 0.59 -11.74
N ASP A 4 7.76 1.85 -11.94
CA ASP A 4 7.64 2.49 -13.25
C ASP A 4 8.94 3.26 -13.62
N SER A 5 9.94 3.24 -12.74
CA SER A 5 11.24 3.93 -12.88
C SER A 5 12.35 3.05 -12.30
N ASP A 6 13.56 3.59 -12.14
CA ASP A 6 14.69 2.92 -11.47
C ASP A 6 14.75 3.21 -9.96
N LEU A 7 13.74 3.90 -9.38
CA LEU A 7 13.68 4.19 -7.95
C LEU A 7 13.68 2.92 -7.08
N TYR A 8 13.16 1.79 -7.60
CA TYR A 8 13.15 0.51 -6.90
C TYR A 8 14.55 0.00 -6.53
N THR A 9 15.60 0.44 -7.23
CA THR A 9 16.98 0.01 -6.96
C THR A 9 17.52 0.49 -5.61
N ILE A 10 16.91 1.54 -5.04
CA ILE A 10 17.25 2.10 -3.72
C ILE A 10 16.08 2.04 -2.72
N THR A 11 14.98 1.40 -3.10
CA THR A 11 13.74 1.40 -2.31
C THR A 11 13.33 -0.03 -1.94
N ASN A 12 13.21 -0.30 -0.64
CA ASN A 12 12.53 -1.49 -0.14
C ASN A 12 11.07 -1.15 0.19
N LEU A 13 10.15 -1.41 -0.75
CA LEU A 13 8.74 -1.12 -0.57
C LEU A 13 8.06 -2.17 0.31
N LYS A 14 7.30 -1.70 1.31
CA LYS A 14 6.42 -2.54 2.13
C LYS A 14 5.00 -1.99 2.08
N LEU A 15 4.05 -2.84 1.72
CA LEU A 15 2.62 -2.56 1.72
C LEU A 15 1.97 -3.20 2.96
N VAL A 16 0.99 -2.52 3.54
CA VAL A 16 0.30 -2.92 4.78
C VAL A 16 -1.21 -2.72 4.58
N PRO A 17 -1.91 -3.67 3.92
CA PRO A 17 -3.35 -3.57 3.66
C PRO A 17 -4.12 -3.78 4.97
N PHE A 18 -4.62 -2.68 5.52
CA PHE A 18 -5.42 -2.63 6.75
C PHE A 18 -6.14 -1.29 6.86
N GLY A 19 -5.43 -0.19 6.54
CA GLY A 19 -6.00 1.14 6.46
C GLY A 19 -6.68 1.59 7.77
N ASN A 20 -7.93 2.04 7.67
CA ASN A 20 -8.72 2.50 8.82
C ASN A 20 -9.54 1.39 9.49
N ALA A 21 -9.29 0.13 9.15
CA ALA A 21 -9.95 -0.98 9.82
C ALA A 21 -9.68 -1.00 11.33
N LYS A 22 -10.60 -1.61 12.07
CA LYS A 22 -10.56 -1.78 13.52
C LYS A 22 -10.55 -3.26 13.85
N VAL A 23 -9.93 -3.61 14.97
CA VAL A 23 -9.95 -4.97 15.53
C VAL A 23 -10.71 -4.91 16.85
N SER A 24 -11.79 -5.69 16.96
CA SER A 24 -12.55 -5.84 18.20
C SER A 24 -11.85 -6.81 19.17
N SER A 25 -12.36 -6.90 20.40
CA SER A 25 -11.83 -7.80 21.44
C SER A 25 -11.85 -9.28 21.05
N ASN A 26 -12.83 -9.71 20.24
CA ASN A 26 -12.93 -11.08 19.71
C ASN A 26 -12.14 -11.29 18.40
N LEU A 27 -11.22 -10.38 18.06
CA LEU A 27 -10.38 -10.44 16.86
C LEU A 27 -11.17 -10.38 15.54
N THR A 28 -12.37 -9.80 15.56
CA THR A 28 -13.11 -9.46 14.34
C THR A 28 -12.56 -8.17 13.77
N VAL A 29 -12.40 -8.13 12.45
CA VAL A 29 -11.92 -6.97 11.73
C VAL A 29 -13.11 -6.28 11.07
N THR A 30 -13.26 -4.97 11.31
CA THR A 30 -14.28 -4.15 10.67
C THR A 30 -13.62 -3.03 9.88
N CYS A 31 -14.11 -2.78 8.67
CA CYS A 31 -13.53 -1.82 7.74
C CYS A 31 -14.47 -0.62 7.54
N GLN A 32 -13.89 0.54 7.21
CA GLN A 32 -14.62 1.82 7.12
C GLN A 32 -15.65 1.83 5.98
N HIS A 33 -15.37 1.06 4.92
CA HIS A 33 -16.17 0.93 3.71
C HIS A 33 -16.84 -0.46 3.61
N GLY A 34 -17.08 -1.11 4.75
CA GLY A 34 -17.83 -2.36 4.82
C GLY A 34 -17.00 -3.63 4.54
N GLU A 35 -17.70 -4.76 4.41
CA GLU A 35 -17.06 -6.08 4.34
C GLU A 35 -16.23 -6.29 3.07
N GLU A 36 -16.60 -5.66 1.95
CA GLU A 36 -15.84 -5.81 0.70
C GLU A 36 -14.42 -5.20 0.84
N GLU A 37 -14.26 -4.07 1.53
CA GLU A 37 -12.93 -3.52 1.84
C GLU A 37 -12.12 -4.50 2.72
N CYS A 38 -12.76 -5.12 3.71
CA CYS A 38 -12.11 -6.12 4.55
C CYS A 38 -11.66 -7.36 3.76
N LYS A 39 -12.51 -7.82 2.82
CA LYS A 39 -12.19 -8.90 1.90
C LYS A 39 -11.01 -8.54 0.99
N LEU A 40 -11.03 -7.37 0.36
CA LEU A 40 -9.93 -6.93 -0.52
C LEU A 40 -8.62 -6.74 0.25
N ASN A 41 -8.65 -6.15 1.44
CA ASN A 41 -7.48 -6.09 2.32
C ASN A 41 -6.87 -7.48 2.56
N ALA A 42 -7.72 -8.50 2.82
CA ALA A 42 -7.28 -9.87 3.03
C ALA A 42 -6.72 -10.53 1.76
N ILE A 43 -7.33 -10.28 0.60
CA ILE A 43 -6.86 -10.74 -0.71
C ILE A 43 -5.48 -10.14 -1.02
N GLU A 44 -5.28 -8.84 -0.81
CA GLU A 44 -4.00 -8.18 -1.01
C GLU A 44 -2.94 -8.68 -0.02
N ALA A 45 -3.32 -8.90 1.24
CA ALA A 45 -2.45 -9.52 2.24
C ALA A 45 -1.96 -10.90 1.79
N CYS A 46 -2.87 -11.71 1.25
CA CYS A 46 -2.57 -13.02 0.69
C CYS A 46 -1.68 -12.93 -0.56
N ALA A 47 -1.91 -11.98 -1.46
CA ALA A 47 -1.05 -11.74 -2.62
C ALA A 47 0.39 -11.39 -2.21
N ILE A 48 0.58 -10.50 -1.23
CA ILE A 48 1.90 -10.15 -0.69
C ILE A 48 2.59 -11.38 -0.10
N ARG A 49 1.85 -12.22 0.64
CA ARG A 49 2.39 -13.42 1.28
C ARG A 49 2.73 -14.54 0.29
N ALA A 50 1.93 -14.70 -0.77
CA ALA A 50 2.09 -15.75 -1.76
C ALA A 50 3.14 -15.39 -2.82
N TRP A 51 3.32 -14.10 -3.13
CA TRP A 51 4.16 -13.64 -4.24
C TRP A 51 5.34 -12.81 -3.71
N PRO A 52 6.52 -13.43 -3.50
CA PRO A 52 7.68 -12.76 -2.93
C PRO A 52 8.27 -11.68 -3.85
N ASN A 53 7.87 -11.62 -5.12
CA ASN A 53 8.28 -10.56 -6.03
C ASN A 53 7.48 -9.26 -5.74
N PRO A 54 8.15 -8.18 -5.29
CA PRO A 54 7.46 -6.97 -4.88
C PRO A 54 6.84 -6.18 -6.03
N LYS A 55 7.43 -6.23 -7.22
CA LYS A 55 6.84 -5.63 -8.42
C LYS A 55 5.54 -6.34 -8.78
N LEU A 56 5.50 -7.67 -8.68
CA LEU A 56 4.33 -8.47 -9.02
C LEU A 56 3.14 -8.16 -8.10
N HIS A 57 3.30 -8.24 -6.78
CA HIS A 57 2.19 -7.95 -5.87
C HIS A 57 1.81 -6.47 -5.88
N TYR A 58 2.76 -5.55 -6.11
CA TYR A 58 2.46 -4.12 -6.28
C TYR A 58 1.58 -3.86 -7.50
N THR A 59 1.90 -4.46 -8.65
CA THR A 59 1.09 -4.31 -9.87
C THR A 59 -0.31 -4.86 -9.69
N PHE A 60 -0.45 -5.99 -9.00
CA PHE A 60 -1.76 -6.56 -8.66
C PHE A 60 -2.57 -5.66 -7.74
N ILE A 61 -2.00 -5.21 -6.62
CA ILE A 61 -2.70 -4.31 -5.68
C ILE A 61 -3.15 -3.04 -6.39
N ARG A 62 -2.30 -2.43 -7.22
CA ARG A 62 -2.70 -1.27 -8.03
C ARG A 62 -3.85 -1.53 -8.98
N CYS A 63 -3.96 -2.75 -9.50
CA CYS A 63 -5.08 -3.11 -10.37
C CYS A 63 -6.36 -3.26 -9.55
N VAL A 64 -6.31 -3.94 -8.39
CA VAL A 64 -7.45 -4.11 -7.47
C VAL A 64 -7.97 -2.76 -6.96
N GLU A 65 -7.06 -1.85 -6.61
CA GLU A 65 -7.40 -0.49 -6.15
C GLU A 65 -8.03 0.38 -7.25
N ASN A 66 -7.82 0.05 -8.53
CA ASN A 66 -8.46 0.75 -9.65
C ASN A 66 -9.87 0.22 -9.96
N ASP A 67 -10.11 -1.07 -9.71
CA ASP A 67 -11.42 -1.70 -9.86
C ASP A 67 -11.66 -2.71 -8.73
N THR A 68 -12.31 -2.22 -7.67
CA THR A 68 -12.58 -3.00 -6.45
C THR A 68 -13.68 -4.05 -6.64
N LYS A 69 -14.36 -4.09 -7.80
CA LYS A 69 -15.47 -5.01 -8.05
C LYS A 69 -15.02 -6.40 -8.49
N ASP A 70 -13.86 -6.49 -9.16
CA ASP A 70 -13.36 -7.73 -9.72
C ASP A 70 -11.84 -7.83 -9.61
N TRP A 71 -11.37 -8.23 -8.43
CA TRP A 71 -9.95 -8.48 -8.19
C TRP A 71 -9.39 -9.63 -9.05
N THR A 72 -10.22 -10.57 -9.51
CA THR A 72 -9.75 -11.73 -10.28
C THR A 72 -9.27 -11.32 -11.66
N SER A 73 -9.88 -10.28 -12.25
CA SER A 73 -9.41 -9.67 -13.51
C SER A 73 -7.95 -9.19 -13.45
N CYS A 74 -7.44 -8.90 -12.24
CA CYS A 74 -6.08 -8.44 -11.99
C CYS A 74 -5.03 -9.56 -11.92
N VAL A 75 -5.44 -10.83 -11.98
CA VAL A 75 -4.54 -11.99 -11.94
C VAL A 75 -4.86 -12.98 -13.08
N LYS A 76 -4.00 -13.03 -14.10
CA LYS A 76 -4.19 -13.92 -15.25
C LYS A 76 -3.62 -15.33 -15.08
N ASP A 77 -2.71 -15.53 -14.13
CA ASP A 77 -2.10 -16.84 -13.87
C ASP A 77 -2.95 -17.59 -12.85
N SER A 78 -3.56 -18.70 -13.27
CA SER A 78 -4.48 -19.48 -12.44
C SER A 78 -3.82 -20.09 -11.20
N ARG A 79 -2.51 -20.36 -11.22
CA ARG A 79 -1.78 -20.84 -10.03
C ARG A 79 -1.61 -19.72 -9.01
N ARG A 80 -1.39 -18.49 -9.49
CA ARG A 80 -1.29 -17.30 -8.63
C ARG A 80 -2.63 -16.96 -8.00
N GLU A 81 -3.69 -17.00 -8.79
CA GLU A 81 -5.06 -16.82 -8.29
C GLU A 81 -5.41 -17.89 -7.25
N LYS A 82 -5.13 -19.17 -7.56
CA LYS A 82 -5.32 -20.28 -6.63
C LYS A 82 -4.56 -20.06 -5.31
N ALA A 83 -3.32 -19.60 -5.36
CA ALA A 83 -2.53 -19.33 -4.15
C ALA A 83 -3.14 -18.22 -3.28
N ILE A 84 -3.75 -17.20 -3.89
CA ILE A 84 -4.52 -16.19 -3.14
C ILE A 84 -5.76 -16.83 -2.52
N ASN A 85 -6.54 -17.58 -3.30
CA ASN A 85 -7.78 -18.21 -2.83
C ASN A 85 -7.53 -19.21 -1.70
N ASP A 86 -6.49 -20.05 -1.81
CA ASP A 86 -6.08 -21.00 -0.76
C ASP A 86 -5.71 -20.26 0.54
N CYS A 87 -5.04 -19.10 0.43
CA CYS A 87 -4.70 -18.26 1.58
C CYS A 87 -5.94 -17.58 2.18
N TYR A 88 -6.82 -17.03 1.34
CA TYR A 88 -8.02 -16.29 1.74
C TYR A 88 -9.00 -17.19 2.49
N ASN A 89 -9.27 -18.37 1.94
CA ASN A 89 -10.21 -19.35 2.49
C ASN A 89 -9.67 -20.14 3.70
N GLY A 90 -8.37 -19.98 4.02
CA GLY A 90 -7.75 -20.61 5.18
C GLY A 90 -7.51 -19.63 6.33
N ASP A 91 -7.00 -20.15 7.46
CA ASP A 91 -6.67 -19.35 8.66
C ASP A 91 -5.58 -18.28 8.42
N LEU A 92 -4.84 -18.40 7.31
CA LEU A 92 -3.71 -17.53 7.03
C LEU A 92 -4.15 -16.09 6.77
N SER A 93 -5.27 -15.86 6.08
CA SER A 93 -5.79 -14.52 5.82
C SER A 93 -6.04 -13.73 7.10
N LYS A 94 -6.73 -14.34 8.07
CA LYS A 94 -6.98 -13.73 9.39
C LYS A 94 -5.67 -13.44 10.13
N LYS A 95 -4.72 -14.38 10.13
CA LYS A 95 -3.39 -14.17 10.77
C LYS A 95 -2.63 -13.00 10.13
N LEU A 96 -2.66 -12.89 8.80
CA LEU A 96 -2.01 -11.81 8.07
C LEU A 96 -2.64 -10.45 8.39
N ILE A 97 -3.97 -10.35 8.36
CA ILE A 97 -4.67 -9.09 8.64
C ILE A 97 -4.45 -8.64 10.10
N LEU A 98 -4.51 -9.54 11.07
CA LEU A 98 -4.17 -9.20 12.47
C LEU A 98 -2.70 -8.77 12.62
N GLY A 99 -1.80 -9.37 11.84
CA GLY A 99 -0.40 -8.95 11.75
C GLY A 99 -0.22 -7.54 11.17
N TYR A 100 -0.99 -7.17 10.15
CA TYR A 100 -1.00 -5.82 9.58
C TYR A 100 -1.71 -4.81 10.49
N ALA A 101 -2.74 -5.23 11.22
CA ALA A 101 -3.36 -4.44 12.28
C ALA A 101 -2.34 -4.07 13.35
N LYS A 102 -1.58 -5.05 13.86
CA LYS A 102 -0.52 -4.81 14.85
C LYS A 102 0.52 -3.79 14.36
N GLN A 103 0.92 -3.89 13.09
CA GLN A 103 1.89 -2.96 12.49
C GLN A 103 1.32 -1.55 12.37
N THR A 104 0.08 -1.43 11.87
CA THR A 104 -0.58 -0.14 11.69
C THR A 104 -0.87 0.55 13.02
N LEU A 105 -1.34 -0.19 14.03
CA LEU A 105 -1.66 0.34 15.35
C LEU A 105 -0.41 0.71 16.17
N ALA A 106 0.75 0.14 15.84
CA ALA A 106 2.03 0.44 16.48
C ALA A 106 2.74 1.68 15.88
N LEU A 107 2.18 2.30 14.83
CA LEU A 107 2.77 3.50 14.21
C LEU A 107 2.92 4.64 15.23
N LYS A 108 4.06 5.32 15.17
CA LYS A 108 4.38 6.52 15.96
C LYS A 108 4.84 7.65 15.03
N PRO A 109 4.14 8.79 14.98
CA PRO A 109 2.83 9.04 15.61
C PRO A 109 1.75 8.11 15.06
N LYS A 110 0.63 7.99 15.78
CA LYS A 110 -0.54 7.27 15.28
C LYS A 110 -0.98 7.91 13.95
N LYS A 111 -1.33 7.09 12.96
CA LYS A 111 -1.87 7.60 11.70
C LYS A 111 -3.18 8.35 11.93
N GLN A 112 -3.42 9.38 11.13
CA GLN A 112 -4.64 10.20 11.20
C GLN A 112 -5.56 9.97 10.00
N TYR A 113 -4.99 9.50 8.89
CA TYR A 113 -5.67 9.23 7.64
C TYR A 113 -4.96 8.12 6.86
N VAL A 114 -5.58 7.67 5.78
CA VAL A 114 -4.96 6.81 4.76
C VAL A 114 -5.01 7.49 3.39
N PRO A 115 -4.00 7.29 2.52
CA PRO A 115 -2.79 6.48 2.76
C PRO A 115 -1.84 7.13 3.80
N TRP A 116 -1.22 6.30 4.65
CA TRP A 116 -0.21 6.73 5.61
C TRP A 116 1.17 6.24 5.18
N VAL A 117 1.97 7.13 4.59
CA VAL A 117 3.27 6.78 4.01
C VAL A 117 4.40 7.13 4.97
N THR A 118 5.29 6.16 5.23
CA THR A 118 6.51 6.37 6.01
C THR A 118 7.75 6.09 5.19
N LEU A 119 8.77 6.93 5.32
CA LEU A 119 10.11 6.72 4.78
C LEU A 119 11.08 6.48 5.95
N ASN A 120 11.70 5.31 5.98
CA ASN A 120 12.60 4.89 7.07
C ASN A 120 11.99 5.07 8.47
N GLY A 121 10.71 4.72 8.62
CA GLY A 121 9.95 4.82 9.87
C GLY A 121 9.41 6.22 10.21
N LYS A 122 9.72 7.25 9.41
CA LYS A 122 9.21 8.61 9.61
C LYS A 122 8.06 8.90 8.65
N PRO A 123 6.91 9.42 9.12
CA PRO A 123 5.80 9.77 8.24
C PRO A 123 6.20 10.91 7.28
N LEU A 124 5.72 10.85 6.05
CA LEU A 124 5.91 11.92 5.06
C LEU A 124 4.84 13.02 5.15
N PHE A 125 3.76 12.80 5.89
CA PHE A 125 2.58 13.69 5.91
C PHE A 125 2.20 14.08 4.47
N ASP A 126 1.96 15.37 4.18
CA ASP A 126 1.57 15.88 2.86
C ASP A 126 2.60 15.65 1.75
N ASN A 127 3.88 15.42 2.09
CA ASN A 127 4.93 15.17 1.10
C ASN A 127 4.80 13.80 0.42
N PHE A 128 3.89 12.94 0.88
CA PHE A 128 3.65 11.64 0.25
C PHE A 128 3.24 11.76 -1.24
N LYS A 129 2.65 12.89 -1.64
CA LYS A 129 2.22 13.16 -3.02
C LYS A 129 3.38 13.18 -4.00
N ASP A 130 4.55 13.65 -3.55
CA ASP A 130 5.79 13.60 -4.31
C ASP A 130 6.92 13.01 -3.47
N PHE A 131 6.76 11.73 -3.13
CA PHE A 131 7.73 11.00 -2.31
C PHE A 131 9.06 10.73 -3.04
N VAL A 132 9.18 10.95 -4.35
CA VAL A 132 10.40 10.64 -5.12
C VAL A 132 11.59 11.49 -4.64
N PRO A 133 11.50 12.84 -4.57
CA PRO A 133 12.51 13.67 -3.93
C PRO A 133 12.89 13.22 -2.51
N GLU A 134 11.91 12.81 -1.70
CA GLU A 134 12.15 12.37 -0.32
C GLU A 134 12.98 11.08 -0.27
N VAL A 135 12.65 10.10 -1.13
CA VAL A 135 13.42 8.85 -1.25
C VAL A 135 14.85 9.13 -1.73
N CYS A 136 15.00 9.97 -2.76
CA CYS A 136 16.30 10.34 -3.30
C CYS A 136 17.18 11.05 -2.25
N LYS A 137 16.60 11.97 -1.48
CA LYS A 137 17.28 12.69 -0.38
C LYS A 137 17.65 11.75 0.78
N ALA A 138 16.85 10.72 1.02
CA ALA A 138 17.12 9.76 2.10
C ALA A 138 18.21 8.73 1.75
N TYR A 139 18.61 8.62 0.48
CA TYR A 139 19.65 7.69 0.04
C TYR A 139 21.04 8.12 0.54
N LYS A 140 21.74 7.20 1.21
CA LYS A 140 23.07 7.42 1.80
C LYS A 140 24.19 6.61 1.16
N GLY A 141 23.89 5.89 0.07
CA GLY A 141 24.87 5.07 -0.63
C GLY A 141 25.73 5.86 -1.62
N LYS A 142 26.51 5.16 -2.44
CA LYS A 142 27.38 5.79 -3.44
C LYS A 142 26.54 6.53 -4.49
N ALA A 143 26.97 7.74 -4.87
CA ALA A 143 26.32 8.54 -5.90
C ALA A 143 26.20 7.80 -7.26
N ALA A 144 27.17 6.95 -7.61
CA ALA A 144 27.13 6.12 -8.82
C ALA A 144 25.94 5.14 -8.88
N ASN A 145 25.33 4.83 -7.73
CA ASN A 145 24.16 3.96 -7.61
C ASN A 145 22.86 4.74 -7.41
N LEU A 146 22.90 6.08 -7.48
CA LEU A 146 21.71 6.90 -7.38
C LEU A 146 20.86 6.70 -8.65
N PRO A 147 19.55 6.41 -8.53
CA PRO A 147 18.67 6.26 -9.68
C PRO A 147 18.65 7.51 -10.58
N LYS A 148 18.50 7.31 -11.88
CA LYS A 148 18.35 8.39 -12.87
C LYS A 148 17.16 9.28 -12.54
N ILE A 149 16.07 8.74 -11.99
CA ILE A 149 14.91 9.54 -11.57
C ILE A 149 15.22 10.54 -10.45
N CYS A 150 16.32 10.35 -9.71
CA CYS A 150 16.78 11.31 -8.71
C CYS A 150 17.52 12.52 -9.31
N ASN A 151 17.88 12.47 -10.59
CA ASN A 151 18.44 13.62 -11.29
C ASN A 151 17.30 14.57 -11.68
N SER A 152 17.42 15.83 -11.29
CA SER A 152 16.40 16.89 -11.42
C SER A 152 15.83 17.08 -12.83
N SER A 153 16.56 16.68 -13.88
CA SER A 153 16.13 16.72 -15.28
C SER A 153 15.13 15.62 -15.68
N ALA A 154 15.00 14.56 -14.86
CA ALA A 154 14.16 13.38 -15.13
C ALA A 154 12.86 13.36 -14.32
N LEU A 155 12.69 14.30 -13.38
CA LEU A 155 11.41 14.49 -12.71
C LEU A 155 10.44 15.08 -13.74
N PRO A 156 9.30 14.41 -14.04
CA PRO A 156 8.22 15.09 -14.72
C PRO A 156 7.93 16.34 -13.91
N LYS A 157 8.00 17.53 -14.53
CA LYS A 157 7.39 18.72 -13.95
C LYS A 157 5.96 18.29 -13.63
N SER A 158 5.60 18.15 -12.35
CA SER A 158 4.20 18.01 -12.01
C SER A 158 3.50 19.14 -12.75
N PRO A 159 2.47 18.85 -13.57
CA PRO A 159 1.62 19.93 -14.00
C PRO A 159 1.24 20.70 -12.74
N GLU A 160 1.19 22.03 -12.81
CA GLU A 160 0.38 22.81 -11.86
C GLU A 160 -1.07 22.33 -12.04
N SER A 161 -1.36 21.13 -11.52
CA SER A 161 -2.66 20.53 -11.61
C SER A 161 -3.45 21.23 -10.53
N LYS A 162 -4.34 22.12 -10.97
CA LYS A 162 -5.54 22.57 -10.25
C LYS A 162 -5.82 21.61 -9.10
N VAL A 163 -5.69 22.08 -7.86
CA VAL A 163 -5.76 21.30 -6.62
C VAL A 163 -6.92 20.30 -6.69
N SER A 164 -6.62 19.11 -7.20
CA SER A 164 -7.48 17.96 -7.02
C SER A 164 -7.23 17.58 -5.58
N LYS A 165 -8.18 17.89 -4.71
CA LYS A 165 -8.18 17.40 -3.33
C LYS A 165 -8.02 15.88 -3.41
N LEU A 166 -6.80 15.38 -3.25
CA LEU A 166 -6.56 13.95 -3.11
C LEU A 166 -7.43 13.48 -1.95
N GLN A 167 -8.30 12.51 -2.23
CA GLN A 167 -9.17 11.88 -1.25
C GLN A 167 -8.31 11.10 -0.26
N VAL A 168 -7.96 11.74 0.84
CA VAL A 168 -7.53 11.03 2.05
C VAL A 168 -8.79 10.51 2.74
N SER A 169 -8.72 9.34 3.35
CA SER A 169 -9.78 8.85 4.22
C SER A 169 -9.36 9.00 5.68
N TYR A 170 -10.05 9.84 6.43
CA TYR A 170 -9.76 10.07 7.85
C TYR A 170 -10.22 8.89 8.69
N ALA A 171 -9.44 8.56 9.73
CA ALA A 171 -9.73 7.42 10.60
C ALA A 171 -11.05 7.56 11.39
N ASP A 172 -11.52 8.79 11.58
CA ASP A 172 -12.70 9.13 12.38
C ASP A 172 -13.96 9.39 11.54
N GLU A 173 -13.86 9.40 10.20
CA GLU A 173 -15.01 9.60 9.31
C GLU A 173 -15.78 8.28 9.13
N ALA A 174 -16.71 7.97 10.03
CA ALA A 174 -17.73 6.97 9.74
C ALA A 174 -18.70 7.56 8.69
N LYS A 175 -18.62 7.12 7.43
CA LYS A 175 -19.71 7.38 6.49
C LYS A 175 -20.86 6.47 6.90
N ASN A 176 -21.91 7.08 7.48
CA ASN A 176 -23.23 6.46 7.54
C ASN A 176 -23.66 6.19 6.10
N TYR A 177 -23.58 4.92 5.68
CA TYR A 177 -24.23 4.43 4.48
C TYR A 177 -25.61 3.90 4.87
#